data_AF-A0A1W9YPE0-F1
#
_entry.id   AF-A0A1W9YPE0-F1
#
_cell.length_a   1.000
_cell.length_b   1.000
_cell.length_c   1.000
_cell.angle_alpha   90.00
_cell.angle_beta   90.00
_cell.angle_gamma   90.00
#
_symmetry.space_group_name_H-M   'P 1'
#
loop_
_entity.id
_entity.type
_entity.pdbx_description
1 polymer ?
#
loop_
_entity_poly.entity_id
_entity_poly.type
_entity_poly.pdbx_seq_one_letter_code
_entity_poly.pdbx_strand_id
1 'polypeptide(L)' 'MLSPQGLESGTLITGGETCPGELVDRWAGGRVMVNQYGPTETTIYVAMSAPLQPGSGIAPIG' A
#
# COMPACT_ATOMS: atom_id res chain seq x y z
N MET A 1 1.95 3.93 16.30
CA MET A 1 1.36 3.34 15.08
C MET A 1 -0.02 3.95 14.86
N LEU A 2 -0.33 4.39 13.63
CA LEU A 2 -1.64 4.99 13.29
C LEU A 2 -2.76 3.95 13.33
N SER A 3 -3.96 4.38 13.72
CA SER A 3 -5.11 3.48 13.75
C SER A 3 -5.81 3.39 12.39
N PRO A 4 -6.24 2.20 11.93
CA PRO A 4 -7.09 2.05 10.76
C PRO A 4 -8.57 2.39 10.98
N GLN A 5 -9.01 2.65 12.22
CA GLN A 5 -10.41 2.93 12.55
C GLN A 5 -10.88 4.27 11.96
N GLY A 6 -12.08 4.28 11.38
CA GLY A 6 -12.66 5.46 10.72
C GLY A 6 -12.11 5.72 9.31
N LEU A 7 -11.27 4.83 8.79
CA LEU A 7 -10.65 4.91 7.46
C LEU A 7 -11.09 3.77 6.53
N GLU A 8 -12.20 3.10 6.84
CA GLU A 8 -12.66 1.88 6.18
C GLU A 8 -13.09 2.13 4.73
N SER A 9 -13.60 3.33 4.41
CA SER A 9 -14.04 3.69 3.06
C SER A 9 -12.93 4.25 2.16
N GLY A 10 -11.74 4.49 2.73
CA GLY A 10 -10.62 5.09 2.01
C GLY A 10 -9.80 4.09 1.20
N THR A 11 -9.17 4.56 0.13
CA THR A 11 -8.06 3.83 -0.51
C THR A 11 -6.75 4.24 0.15
N LEU A 12 -5.94 3.26 0.56
CA LEU A 12 -4.61 3.49 1.12
C LEU A 12 -3.54 3.26 0.05
N ILE A 13 -2.65 4.23 -0.11
CA ILE A 13 -1.49 4.13 -1.01
C ILE A 13 -0.23 4.18 -0.16
N THR A 14 0.65 3.19 -0.32
CA THR A 14 2.01 3.19 0.24
C THR A 14 3.01 3.38 -0.88
N GLY A 15 4.18 3.96 -0.59
CA GLY A 15 5.26 4.09 -1.58
C GLY A 15 6.45 4.85 -1.01
N GLY A 16 7.54 4.89 -1.77
CA GLY A 16 8.80 5.52 -1.38
C GLY A 16 9.76 4.60 -0.63
N GLU A 17 9.24 3.63 0.13
CA GLU A 17 10.01 2.61 0.83
C GLU A 17 9.37 1.22 0.67
N THR A 18 10.11 0.15 0.97
CA THR A 18 9.57 -1.21 0.96
C THR A 18 8.41 -1.32 1.96
N CYS A 19 7.25 -1.76 1.50
CA CYS A 19 6.08 -1.98 2.34
C CYS A 19 6.11 -3.41 2.93
N PRO A 20 6.35 -3.57 4.24
CA PRO A 20 6.49 -4.88 4.87
C PRO A 20 5.12 -5.57 5.02
N GLY A 21 5.12 -6.90 5.07
CA GLY A 21 3.88 -7.69 5.17
C GLY A 21 3.02 -7.37 6.40
N GLU A 22 3.64 -7.04 7.54
CA GLU A 22 2.90 -6.63 8.75
C GLU A 22 2.04 -5.38 8.53
N LEU A 23 2.46 -4.47 7.63
CA LEU A 23 1.69 -3.29 7.29
C LEU A 23 0.54 -3.66 6.37
N VAL A 24 0.76 -4.56 5.41
CA VAL A 24 -0.29 -5.08 4.53
C VAL A 24 -1.37 -5.80 5.35
N ASP A 25 -0.98 -6.68 6.27
CA ASP A 25 -1.90 -7.44 7.13
C ASP A 25 -2.81 -6.52 7.95
N ARG A 26 -2.24 -5.42 8.45
CA ARG A 26 -2.96 -4.44 9.26
C ARG A 26 -3.92 -3.57 8.45
N TRP A 27 -3.56 -3.21 7.22
CA TRP A 27 -4.22 -2.13 6.50
C TRP A 27 -5.01 -2.56 5.27
N ALA A 28 -4.71 -3.70 4.65
CA ALA A 28 -5.42 -4.16 3.46
C ALA A 28 -6.83 -4.72 3.76
N GLY A 29 -7.13 -5.02 5.03
CA GLY A 29 -8.43 -5.54 5.44
C GLY A 29 -9.58 -4.55 5.17
N GLY A 30 -10.57 -4.99 4.39
CA GLY A 30 -11.82 -4.27 4.17
C GLY A 30 -11.71 -2.98 3.36
N ARG A 31 -10.58 -2.73 2.70
CA ARG A 31 -10.33 -1.53 1.89
C ARG A 31 -9.44 -1.84 0.69
N VAL A 32 -9.33 -0.90 -0.25
CA VAL A 32 -8.31 -0.98 -1.30
C VAL A 32 -6.99 -0.48 -0.74
N MET A 33 -5.96 -1.30 -0.80
CA MET A 33 -4.59 -0.91 -0.50
C MET A 33 -3.69 -1.25 -1.70
N VAL A 34 -2.89 -0.30 -2.15
CA VAL A 34 -1.93 -0.49 -3.24
C VAL A 34 -0.57 0.05 -2.84
N ASN A 35 0.49 -0.57 -3.37
CA ASN A 35 1.85 -0.06 -3.24
C ASN A 35 2.28 0.57 -4.56
N GLN A 36 2.79 1.79 -4.51
CA GLN A 36 3.29 2.52 -5.66
C GLN A 36 4.81 2.67 -5.60
N TYR A 37 5.42 2.81 -6.77
CA TYR A 37 6.82 3.19 -6.90
C TYR A 37 7.00 4.22 -8.00
N GLY A 38 7.77 5.26 -7.69
CA GLY A 38 8.55 5.99 -8.68
C GLY A 38 9.34 7.15 -8.08
N PRO A 39 10.40 7.59 -8.78
CA PRO A 39 11.19 8.74 -8.38
C PRO A 39 10.46 10.06 -8.67
N THR A 40 10.96 11.14 -8.07
CA THR A 40 10.40 12.49 -8.24
C THR A 40 10.42 12.92 -9.72
N GLU A 41 11.49 12.59 -10.43
CA GLU A 41 11.76 12.94 -11.83
C GLU A 41 10.72 12.36 -12.79
N THR A 42 9.99 11.31 -12.39
CA THR A 42 8.95 10.67 -13.19
C THR A 42 7.54 11.06 -12.78
N THR A 43 7.37 12.19 -12.10
CA THR A 43 6.05 12.71 -11.68
C THR A 43 5.36 11.78 -10.67
N ILE A 44 5.95 11.65 -9.49
CA ILE A 44 5.42 10.94 -8.31
C ILE A 44 5.57 9.41 -8.37
N TYR A 45 4.98 8.73 -9.36
CA TYR A 45 5.10 7.27 -9.50
C TYR A 45 4.96 6.80 -10.95
N VAL A 46 5.54 5.63 -11.26
CA VAL A 46 5.47 4.99 -12.58
C VAL A 46 4.86 3.59 -12.55
N ALA A 47 4.72 3.00 -11.36
CA ALA A 47 4.15 1.68 -11.19
C ALA A 47 3.29 1.62 -9.92
N MET A 48 2.27 0.76 -9.96
CA MET A 48 1.40 0.43 -8.82
C MET A 48 1.09 -1.06 -8.85
N SER A 49 1.06 -1.68 -7.68
CA SER A 49 0.66 -3.07 -7.52
C SER A 49 -0.82 -3.27 -7.83
N ALA A 50 -1.21 -4.53 -8.05
CA ALA A 50 -2.60 -4.94 -7.84
C ALA A 50 -3.03 -4.68 -6.38
N PRO A 51 -4.35 -4.62 -6.10
CA PRO A 51 -4.85 -4.50 -4.73
C PRO A 51 -4.29 -5.58 -3.82
N LEU A 52 -3.72 -5.17 -2.69
CA LEU A 52 -3.11 -6.05 -1.72
C LEU A 52 -4.17 -6.73 -0.85
N GLN A 53 -3.81 -7.89 -0.31
CA GLN A 53 -4.64 -8.64 0.63
C GLN A 53 -3.79 -9.05 1.85
N PRO A 54 -4.38 -9.12 3.05
CA PRO A 54 -3.69 -9.70 4.20
C PRO A 54 -3.13 -11.09 3.89
N GLY A 55 -1.92 -11.37 4.35
CA GLY A 55 -1.18 -12.61 4.11
C GLY A 55 -0.35 -12.62 2.82
N SER A 56 -0.35 -11.54 2.02
CA SER A 56 0.44 -11.49 0.78
C SER A 56 1.94 -11.30 0.99
N GLY A 57 2.40 -11.01 2.20
CA GLY A 57 3.80 -10.71 2.50
C GLY A 57 4.22 -9.32 2.04
N ILE A 58 5.50 -9.15 1.69
CA ILE A 58 6.06 -7.86 1.24
C ILE A 58 5.34 -7.41 -0.03
N ALA A 59 4.91 -6.14 -0.08
CA ALA A 59 4.18 -5.63 -1.24
C ALA A 59 5.10 -5.47 -2.47
N PRO A 60 4.65 -5.84 -3.68
CA PRO A 60 5.39 -5.60 -4.92
C PRO A 60 5.36 -4.13 -5.34
N ILE A 61 6.24 -3.73 -6.26
CA ILE A 61 6.34 -2.36 -6.82
C ILE A 61 5.58 -2.20 -8.14
N GLY A 62 4.64 -3.11 -8.43
CA GLY A 62 3.99 -3.33 -9.72
C GLY A 62 3.62 -4.79 -9.84
#